data_AF-A0A438EEK0-F1
#
_entry.id   AF-A0A438EEK0-F1
#
_cell.length_a   1.000
_cell.length_b   1.000
_cell.length_c   1.000
_cell.angle_alpha   90.00
_cell.angle_beta   90.00
_cell.angle_gamma   90.00
#
_symmetry.space_group_name_H-M   'P 1'
#
loop_
_entity.id
_entity.type
_entity.pdbx_description
1 polymer ?
#
loop_
_entity_poly.entity_id
_entity_poly.type
_entity_poly.pdbx_seq_one_letter_code
_entity_poly.pdbx_strand_id
1 'polypeptide(L)'
;MKSLKLVILMLALLLVMVAIRSVSSAKEEDFMFDLDQDDSIAAEAENSDQLPLLESEQPISLRGTSRFLTEAARIKVTCDKYPTVCLAKGSAGKYCCKKKCVNVRTDRLNCGACGKKCRYSEICCKGKCVNPSSDRRNCGGCGKKCQKGSLCVHGMCSYS
;
A
#
# COMPACT_ATOMS: atom_id res chain seq x y z
N MET A 1 55.91 -10.55 -5.94
CA MET A 1 55.26 -9.51 -6.76
C MET A 1 53.73 -9.70 -6.91
N LYS A 2 53.21 -10.92 -7.07
CA LYS A 2 51.75 -11.17 -7.21
C LYS A 2 50.97 -10.90 -5.89
N SER A 3 51.53 -11.33 -4.76
CA SER A 3 50.99 -11.09 -3.42
C SER A 3 50.92 -9.60 -3.06
N LEU A 4 51.94 -8.83 -3.42
CA LEU A 4 51.99 -7.38 -3.16
C LEU A 4 50.89 -6.62 -3.93
N LYS A 5 50.62 -7.00 -5.19
CA LYS A 5 49.51 -6.44 -5.98
C LYS A 5 48.14 -6.74 -5.36
N LEU A 6 47.96 -7.94 -4.81
CA LEU A 6 46.74 -8.33 -4.08
C LEU A 6 46.55 -7.50 -2.81
N VAL A 7 47.61 -7.25 -2.04
CA VAL A 7 47.54 -6.43 -0.81
C VAL A 7 47.18 -4.97 -1.13
N ILE A 8 47.78 -4.38 -2.18
CA ILE A 8 47.46 -3.01 -2.62
C ILE A 8 46.00 -2.91 -3.11
N LEU A 9 45.51 -3.92 -3.85
CA LEU A 9 44.12 -3.95 -4.31
C LEU A 9 43.14 -4.03 -3.14
N MET A 10 43.43 -4.83 -2.13
CA MET A 10 42.59 -4.94 -0.93
C MET A 10 42.57 -3.65 -0.10
N LEU A 11 43.71 -2.97 0.04
CA LEU A 11 43.78 -1.67 0.72
C LEU A 11 43.01 -0.58 -0.04
N ALA A 12 43.11 -0.55 -1.37
CA ALA A 12 42.35 0.39 -2.21
C ALA A 12 40.83 0.17 -2.08
N LEU A 13 40.38 -1.09 -2.09
CA LEU A 13 38.96 -1.44 -1.91
C LEU A 13 38.45 -1.04 -0.51
N LEU A 14 39.25 -1.23 0.53
CA LEU A 14 38.91 -0.80 1.89
C LEU A 14 38.74 0.72 1.98
N LEU A 15 39.64 1.49 1.39
CA LEU A 15 39.55 2.97 1.40
C LEU A 15 38.31 3.48 0.66
N VAL A 16 37.95 2.86 -0.48
CA VAL A 16 36.72 3.19 -1.22
C VAL A 16 35.47 2.89 -0.39
N MET A 17 35.44 1.76 0.33
CA MET A 17 34.33 1.39 1.21
C MET A 17 34.16 2.35 2.40
N VAL A 18 35.25 2.93 2.92
CA VAL A 18 35.19 3.97 3.96
C VAL A 18 34.63 5.28 3.41
N ALA A 19 35.02 5.69 2.20
CA ALA A 19 34.54 6.92 1.57
C ALA A 19 33.03 6.90 1.25
N ILE A 20 32.45 5.72 0.98
CA ILE A 20 31.01 5.58 0.69
C ILE A 20 30.14 5.76 1.95
N ARG A 21 30.70 5.68 3.17
CA ARG A 21 29.92 5.85 4.43
C ARG A 21 29.62 7.30 4.81
N SER A 22 30.04 8.28 4.01
CA SER A 22 29.91 9.71 4.35
C SER A 22 28.71 10.43 3.73
N VAL A 23 27.89 9.78 2.88
CA VAL A 23 26.67 10.39 2.30
C VAL A 23 25.43 9.73 2.88
N SER A 24 25.00 10.21 4.04
CA SER A 24 23.62 10.07 4.49
C SER A 24 23.29 11.18 5.48
N SER A 25 22.83 12.31 4.96
CA SER A 25 21.93 13.20 5.70
C SER A 25 21.00 13.90 4.71
N ALA A 26 19.85 13.29 4.49
CA ALA A 26 18.67 13.95 3.95
C ALA A 26 18.05 14.85 5.04
N LYS A 27 17.55 16.03 4.63
CA LYS A 27 16.53 16.81 5.35
C LYS A 27 15.61 17.46 4.31
N GLU A 28 14.43 16.89 4.12
CA GLU A 28 13.19 17.53 3.62
C GLU A 28 12.35 17.84 4.88
N GLU A 29 11.97 19.10 5.08
CA GLU A 29 10.62 19.69 4.90
C GLU A 29 9.65 19.45 6.07
N ASP A 30 9.23 20.54 6.72
CA ASP A 30 8.02 20.58 7.54
C ASP A 30 7.11 21.71 6.99
N PHE A 31 6.05 21.31 6.29
CA PHE A 31 4.95 22.17 5.86
C PHE A 31 3.74 21.90 6.76
N MET A 32 3.34 22.93 7.50
CA MET A 32 2.24 22.95 8.47
C MET A 32 0.96 23.39 7.75
N PHE A 33 -0.11 22.61 7.83
CA PHE A 33 -1.46 23.04 7.44
C PHE A 33 -2.45 22.57 8.50
N ASP A 34 -2.95 23.54 9.27
CA ASP A 34 -4.00 23.38 10.28
C ASP A 34 -5.33 23.02 9.61
N LEU A 35 -6.06 22.09 10.21
CA LEU A 35 -7.45 21.79 9.91
C LEU A 35 -8.32 22.34 11.03
N ASP A 36 -9.17 23.30 10.70
CA ASP A 36 -10.24 23.76 11.57
C ASP A 36 -11.23 22.62 11.87
N GLN A 37 -11.54 22.54 13.15
CA GLN A 37 -12.58 21.79 13.84
C GLN A 37 -13.93 22.49 13.64
N ASP A 38 -15.02 21.70 13.52
CA ASP A 38 -16.31 21.87 14.21
C ASP A 38 -17.39 21.04 13.49
N ASP A 39 -17.84 19.95 14.15
CA ASP A 39 -19.17 19.78 14.77
C ASP A 39 -20.26 19.39 13.74
N SER A 40 -21.14 18.42 13.91
CA SER A 40 -21.64 17.71 15.08
C SER A 40 -22.68 16.64 14.63
N ILE A 41 -23.15 15.86 15.61
CA ILE A 41 -24.42 15.09 15.67
C ILE A 41 -24.37 13.61 15.25
N ALA A 42 -24.41 12.79 16.30
CA ALA A 42 -24.82 11.40 16.30
C ALA A 42 -26.32 11.27 16.07
N ALA A 43 -26.71 10.29 15.24
CA ALA A 43 -28.02 9.66 15.31
C ALA A 43 -27.82 8.17 15.00
N GLU A 44 -28.05 7.33 16.01
CA GLU A 44 -28.17 5.89 15.84
C GLU A 44 -29.54 5.57 15.26
N ALA A 45 -29.58 4.69 14.26
CA ALA A 45 -30.76 3.92 13.92
C ALA A 45 -30.33 2.60 13.30
N GLU A 46 -30.86 1.52 13.86
CA GLU A 46 -30.62 0.14 13.49
C GLU A 46 -30.91 -0.12 12.01
N ASN A 47 -30.07 -0.95 11.35
CA ASN A 47 -30.55 -1.65 10.17
C ASN A 47 -29.85 -3.00 9.97
N SER A 48 -30.69 -4.01 9.89
CA SER A 48 -30.42 -5.41 9.59
C SER A 48 -29.84 -5.58 8.19
N ASP A 49 -28.93 -6.55 8.09
CA ASP A 49 -28.56 -7.35 6.92
C ASP A 49 -28.11 -6.67 5.60
N GLN A 50 -26.84 -7.02 5.25
CA GLN A 50 -26.32 -7.32 3.90
C GLN A 50 -25.62 -6.20 3.07
N LEU A 51 -24.29 -6.33 2.93
CA LEU A 51 -23.43 -5.72 1.90
C LEU A 51 -23.42 -6.59 0.61
N PRO A 52 -22.90 -6.13 -0.56
CA PRO A 52 -23.00 -4.82 -1.22
C PRO A 52 -23.10 -4.92 -2.77
N LEU A 53 -23.95 -4.12 -3.43
CA LEU A 53 -23.78 -3.80 -4.84
C LEU A 53 -23.79 -2.28 -4.98
N LEU A 54 -22.61 -1.70 -5.22
CA LEU A 54 -22.48 -0.32 -5.66
C LEU A 54 -22.89 -0.26 -7.14
N GLU A 55 -24.15 -0.54 -7.37
CA GLU A 55 -24.91 -0.17 -8.56
C GLU A 55 -25.31 1.31 -8.37
N SER A 56 -24.33 2.22 -8.32
CA SER A 56 -24.66 3.65 -8.45
C SER A 56 -24.93 3.94 -9.92
N GLU A 57 -26.02 3.38 -10.43
CA GLU A 57 -26.69 3.93 -11.58
C GLU A 57 -27.40 5.20 -11.14
N GLN A 58 -26.67 6.31 -11.14
CA GLN A 58 -27.31 7.61 -11.25
C GLN A 58 -26.85 8.24 -12.57
N PRO A 59 -27.72 8.24 -13.61
CA PRO A 59 -27.49 9.13 -14.73
C PRO A 59 -27.54 10.57 -14.21
N ILE A 60 -26.55 11.33 -14.63
CA ILE A 60 -26.46 12.78 -14.42
C ILE A 60 -27.77 13.35 -15.00
N SER A 61 -28.67 13.80 -14.13
CA SER A 61 -29.94 14.38 -14.53
C SER A 61 -29.69 15.77 -15.12
N LEU A 62 -29.39 15.82 -16.41
CA LEU A 62 -29.56 17.02 -17.23
C LEU A 62 -30.99 16.99 -17.75
N ARG A 63 -31.88 17.74 -17.10
CA ARG A 63 -33.23 18.02 -17.59
C ARG A 63 -33.13 18.72 -18.95
N GLY A 64 -33.27 17.94 -20.00
CA GLY A 64 -33.42 18.38 -21.38
C GLY A 64 -34.22 17.32 -22.13
N THR A 65 -35.49 17.62 -22.38
CA THR A 65 -36.41 16.77 -23.12
C THR A 65 -35.93 16.53 -24.55
N SER A 66 -35.57 15.30 -24.90
CA SER A 66 -35.54 14.87 -26.31
C SER A 66 -35.95 13.41 -26.42
N ARG A 67 -37.01 13.16 -27.19
CA ARG A 67 -37.62 11.85 -27.46
C ARG A 67 -36.86 11.08 -28.54
N PHE A 68 -35.53 11.07 -28.48
CA PHE A 68 -34.70 10.17 -29.26
C PHE A 68 -34.23 9.07 -28.31
N LEU A 69 -34.87 7.91 -28.35
CA LEU A 69 -34.40 6.70 -27.68
C LEU A 69 -33.08 6.26 -28.32
N THR A 70 -32.00 6.92 -27.94
CA THR A 70 -30.69 6.30 -27.99
C THR A 70 -30.47 5.74 -26.61
N GLU A 71 -30.52 4.41 -26.54
CA GLU A 71 -30.07 3.65 -25.38
C GLU A 71 -28.76 4.26 -24.89
N ALA A 72 -28.82 4.99 -23.77
CA ALA A 72 -27.65 5.54 -23.14
C ALA A 72 -26.88 4.33 -22.62
N ALA A 73 -26.07 3.74 -23.50
CA ALA A 73 -25.27 2.57 -23.24
C ALA A 73 -24.52 2.84 -21.93
N ARG A 74 -24.86 2.10 -20.88
CA ARG A 74 -24.17 2.22 -19.60
C ARG A 74 -22.73 1.81 -19.86
N ILE A 75 -21.86 2.80 -19.98
CA ILE A 75 -20.46 2.57 -20.23
C ILE A 75 -19.94 1.90 -18.96
N LYS A 76 -19.73 0.58 -19.05
CA LYS A 76 -19.13 -0.17 -17.96
C LYS A 76 -17.71 0.36 -17.76
N VAL A 77 -17.55 1.25 -16.79
CA VAL A 77 -16.26 1.84 -16.49
C VAL A 77 -15.45 0.85 -15.67
N THR A 78 -14.65 0.05 -16.34
CA THR A 78 -13.74 -0.90 -15.71
C THR A 78 -12.29 -0.49 -15.94
N CYS A 79 -11.42 -0.80 -14.99
CA CYS A 79 -10.03 -0.31 -15.01
C CYS A 79 -9.17 -0.91 -16.13
N ASP A 80 -9.59 -2.02 -16.74
CA ASP A 80 -8.95 -2.62 -17.92
C ASP A 80 -9.16 -1.76 -19.17
N LYS A 81 -10.27 -1.02 -19.25
CA LYS A 81 -10.56 -0.09 -20.34
C LYS A 81 -10.22 1.36 -19.97
N TYR A 82 -10.36 1.72 -18.70
CA TYR A 82 -10.12 3.06 -18.17
C TYR A 82 -9.19 3.02 -16.95
N PRO A 83 -7.86 2.92 -17.13
CA PRO A 83 -6.92 2.75 -16.02
C PRO A 83 -6.92 3.89 -15.00
N THR A 84 -7.30 5.10 -15.44
CA THR A 84 -7.34 6.31 -14.62
C THR A 84 -8.29 6.19 -13.42
N VAL A 85 -9.29 5.31 -13.47
CA VAL A 85 -10.21 5.10 -12.34
C VAL A 85 -9.52 4.57 -11.09
N CYS A 86 -8.42 3.84 -11.24
CA CYS A 86 -7.61 3.36 -10.10
C CYS A 86 -6.71 4.46 -9.53
N LEU A 87 -6.59 5.61 -10.20
CA LEU A 87 -5.84 6.77 -9.69
C LEU A 87 -6.75 7.76 -8.97
N ALA A 88 -8.07 7.61 -9.11
CA ALA A 88 -9.06 8.44 -8.44
C ALA A 88 -8.91 8.34 -6.91
N LYS A 89 -9.12 9.46 -6.22
CA LYS A 89 -9.16 9.52 -4.75
C LYS A 89 -10.28 8.59 -4.25
N GLY A 90 -9.99 7.80 -3.22
CA GLY A 90 -10.93 6.81 -2.67
C GLY A 90 -10.96 5.46 -3.42
N SER A 91 -10.23 5.31 -4.53
CA SER A 91 -10.07 3.99 -5.14
C SER A 91 -9.32 3.04 -4.21
N ALA A 92 -9.66 1.74 -4.25
CA ALA A 92 -9.04 0.72 -3.40
C ALA A 92 -7.54 0.49 -3.70
N GLY A 93 -7.01 1.07 -4.78
CA GLY A 93 -5.59 1.15 -5.05
C GLY A 93 -5.29 1.39 -6.53
N LYS A 94 -4.02 1.67 -6.82
CA LYS A 94 -3.56 2.13 -8.13
C LYS A 94 -3.45 1.05 -9.21
N TYR A 95 -3.61 -0.23 -8.86
CA TYR A 95 -3.37 -1.35 -9.76
C TYR A 95 -4.67 -1.96 -10.23
N CYS A 96 -4.83 -2.13 -11.54
CA CYS A 96 -5.97 -2.86 -12.09
C CYS A 96 -5.70 -4.37 -12.10
N CYS A 97 -6.45 -5.12 -11.31
CA CYS A 97 -6.41 -6.58 -11.28
C CYS A 97 -7.81 -7.13 -11.57
N LYS A 98 -7.97 -7.87 -12.68
CA LYS A 98 -9.25 -8.48 -13.09
C LYS A 98 -10.42 -7.48 -13.06
N LYS A 99 -10.25 -6.30 -13.68
CA LYS A 99 -11.24 -5.22 -13.75
C LYS A 99 -11.54 -4.51 -12.42
N LYS A 100 -10.81 -4.84 -11.33
CA LYS A 100 -10.92 -4.21 -10.02
C LYS A 100 -9.64 -3.46 -9.67
N CYS A 101 -9.78 -2.28 -9.09
CA CYS A 101 -8.67 -1.53 -8.53
C CYS A 101 -8.25 -2.15 -7.19
N VAL A 102 -6.96 -2.41 -7.00
CA VAL A 102 -6.41 -3.00 -5.77
C VAL A 102 -5.09 -2.34 -5.40
N ASN A 103 -4.71 -2.46 -4.13
CA ASN A 103 -3.43 -1.97 -3.63
C ASN A 103 -2.45 -3.14 -3.44
N VAL A 104 -1.54 -3.33 -4.40
CA VAL A 104 -0.55 -4.42 -4.30
C VAL A 104 0.44 -4.27 -3.13
N ARG A 105 0.45 -3.13 -2.42
CA ARG A 105 1.36 -2.92 -1.29
C ARG A 105 0.79 -3.40 0.04
N THR A 106 -0.54 -3.55 0.14
CA THR A 106 -1.27 -3.84 1.38
C THR A 106 -2.31 -4.94 1.22
N ASP A 107 -2.79 -5.21 0.00
CA ASP A 107 -3.76 -6.27 -0.27
C ASP A 107 -3.08 -7.64 -0.20
N ARG A 108 -3.53 -8.46 0.76
CA ARG A 108 -3.05 -9.82 0.99
C ARG A 108 -3.29 -10.75 -0.20
N LEU A 109 -4.31 -10.49 -1.02
CA LEU A 109 -4.67 -11.32 -2.18
C LEU A 109 -3.92 -10.90 -3.46
N ASN A 110 -3.30 -9.72 -3.46
CA ASN A 110 -2.62 -9.13 -4.62
C ASN A 110 -1.23 -8.57 -4.24
N CYS A 111 -0.52 -9.23 -3.32
CA CYS A 111 0.65 -8.67 -2.68
C CYS A 111 1.88 -8.67 -3.60
N GLY A 112 2.32 -7.48 -4.00
CA GLY A 112 3.42 -7.23 -4.92
C GLY A 112 3.07 -7.48 -6.40
N ALA A 113 2.00 -8.21 -6.69
CA ALA A 113 1.48 -8.45 -8.04
C ALA A 113 0.02 -8.92 -7.98
N CYS A 114 -0.74 -8.71 -9.06
CA CYS A 114 -2.12 -9.22 -9.17
C CYS A 114 -2.19 -10.73 -8.94
N GLY A 115 -3.11 -11.17 -8.10
CA GLY A 115 -3.34 -12.59 -7.79
C GLY A 115 -2.26 -13.26 -6.94
N LYS A 116 -1.19 -12.54 -6.57
CA LYS A 116 -0.16 -13.05 -5.66
C LYS A 116 -0.68 -13.03 -4.22
N LYS A 117 -1.27 -14.15 -3.81
CA LYS A 117 -1.82 -14.32 -2.46
C LYS A 117 -0.71 -14.67 -1.46
N CYS A 118 -0.71 -14.00 -0.32
CA CYS A 118 0.12 -14.42 0.81
C CYS A 118 -0.44 -15.68 1.48
N ARG A 119 0.42 -16.40 2.21
CA ARG A 119 -0.01 -17.57 3.01
C ARG A 119 -0.97 -17.15 4.13
N TYR A 120 -1.66 -18.12 4.73
CA TYR A 120 -2.68 -17.86 5.74
C TYR A 120 -2.17 -16.99 6.89
N SER A 121 -0.98 -17.30 7.43
CA SER A 121 -0.34 -16.58 8.53
C SER A 121 0.45 -15.34 8.09
N GLU A 122 0.34 -14.91 6.84
CA GLU A 122 1.10 -13.78 6.30
C GLU A 122 0.21 -12.60 5.96
N ILE A 123 0.78 -11.41 6.12
CA ILE A 123 0.18 -10.13 5.72
C ILE A 123 0.99 -9.51 4.58
N CYS A 124 0.38 -8.62 3.81
CA CYS A 124 1.09 -7.87 2.78
C CYS A 124 1.66 -6.57 3.34
N CYS A 125 2.99 -6.51 3.46
CA CYS A 125 3.70 -5.32 3.90
C CYS A 125 4.59 -4.81 2.78
N LYS A 126 4.26 -3.61 2.28
CA LYS A 126 5.04 -2.93 1.23
C LYS A 126 5.25 -3.82 0.00
N GLY A 127 4.25 -4.63 -0.34
CA GLY A 127 4.27 -5.53 -1.50
C GLY A 127 5.03 -6.85 -1.28
N LYS A 128 5.33 -7.18 -0.02
CA LYS A 128 5.94 -8.46 0.36
C LYS A 128 5.07 -9.16 1.39
N CYS A 129 4.89 -10.47 1.21
CA CYS A 129 4.27 -11.31 2.21
C CYS A 129 5.25 -11.50 3.36
N VAL A 130 4.83 -11.18 4.57
CA VAL A 130 5.61 -11.33 5.80
C VAL A 130 4.76 -11.95 6.87
N ASN A 131 5.37 -12.74 7.75
CA ASN A 131 4.68 -13.35 8.88
C ASN A 131 4.80 -12.41 10.11
N PRO A 132 3.71 -11.75 10.54
CA PRO A 132 3.79 -10.82 11.65
C PRO A 132 4.00 -11.53 12.99
N SER A 133 3.84 -12.85 13.07
CA SER A 133 4.05 -13.61 14.30
C SER A 133 5.51 -13.92 14.60
N SER A 134 6.40 -13.80 13.61
CA SER A 134 7.82 -14.18 13.73
C SER A 134 8.80 -13.21 13.05
N ASP A 135 8.35 -12.36 12.12
CA ASP A 135 9.22 -11.37 11.49
C ASP A 135 9.50 -10.22 12.46
N ARG A 136 10.74 -10.14 12.96
CA ARG A 136 11.22 -9.09 13.85
C ARG A 136 11.01 -7.67 13.30
N ARG A 137 10.93 -7.48 11.98
CA ARG A 137 10.72 -6.16 11.36
C ARG A 137 9.24 -5.81 11.16
N ASN A 138 8.35 -6.77 11.35
CA ASN A 138 6.90 -6.63 11.12
C ASN A 138 6.09 -7.32 12.23
N CYS A 139 6.59 -7.27 13.47
CA CYS A 139 6.04 -8.02 14.59
C CYS A 139 4.69 -7.48 15.03
N GLY A 140 3.63 -8.28 14.89
CA GLY A 140 2.25 -7.86 15.15
C GLY A 140 1.69 -6.86 14.13
N GLY A 141 2.40 -6.61 13.02
CA GLY A 141 1.94 -5.71 11.95
C GLY A 141 3.07 -5.10 11.12
N CYS A 142 2.71 -4.52 9.98
CA CYS A 142 3.70 -3.94 9.06
C CYS A 142 4.56 -2.85 9.71
N GLY A 143 5.88 -2.98 9.59
CA GLY A 143 6.84 -1.98 10.08
C GLY A 143 7.01 -1.92 11.60
N LYS A 144 6.29 -2.76 12.37
CA LYS A 144 6.45 -2.86 13.82
C LYS A 144 7.72 -3.64 14.15
N LYS A 145 8.85 -2.94 14.18
CA LYS A 145 10.16 -3.53 14.42
C LYS A 145 10.42 -3.68 15.92
N CYS A 146 10.85 -4.86 16.36
CA CYS A 146 11.32 -5.05 17.73
C CYS A 146 12.68 -4.39 17.97
N GLN A 147 12.94 -4.04 19.24
CA GLN A 147 14.24 -3.51 19.65
C GLN A 147 15.38 -4.47 19.30
N LYS A 148 16.60 -3.94 19.23
CA LYS A 148 17.77 -4.75 18.89
C LYS A 148 18.02 -5.76 20.01
N GLY A 149 18.05 -7.05 19.67
CA GLY A 149 18.17 -8.14 20.64
C GLY A 149 16.86 -8.89 20.86
N SER A 150 15.72 -8.18 20.82
CA SER A 150 14.40 -8.77 21.00
C SER A 150 13.96 -9.65 19.84
N LEU A 151 13.27 -10.75 20.16
CA LEU A 151 12.66 -11.63 19.17
C LEU A 151 11.20 -11.25 18.94
N CYS A 152 10.65 -11.66 17.81
CA CYS A 152 9.21 -11.64 17.59
C CYS A 152 8.66 -13.03 17.86
N VAL A 153 7.81 -13.14 18.88
CA VAL A 153 7.23 -14.40 19.32
C VAL A 153 5.72 -14.21 19.44
N HIS A 154 4.96 -15.02 18.70
CA HIS A 154 3.49 -14.93 18.63
C HIS A 154 2.94 -13.53 18.29
N GLY A 155 3.71 -12.72 17.56
CA GLY A 155 3.31 -11.37 17.16
C GLY A 155 3.58 -10.28 18.19
N MET A 156 4.34 -10.61 19.23
CA MET A 156 4.79 -9.67 20.25
C MET A 156 6.31 -9.65 20.32
N CYS A 157 6.89 -8.49 20.58
CA CYS A 157 8.31 -8.37 20.83
C CYS A 157 8.62 -8.91 22.22
N SER A 158 9.55 -9.86 22.32
CA SER A 158 9.99 -10.39 23.61
C SER A 158 10.76 -9.33 24.41
N TYR A 159 10.56 -9.33 25.73
CA TYR A 159 11.45 -8.66 26.67
C TYR A 159 12.68 -9.56 26.85
N SER A 160 13.80 -9.20 26.22
CA SER A 160 15.09 -9.88 26.38
C SER A 160 16.12 -8.84 26.78
#